data_AF-A0A9E5B106-F1
#
_entry.id   AF-A0A9E5B106-F1
#
_cell.length_a   1.000
_cell.length_b   1.000
_cell.length_c   1.000
_cell.angle_alpha   90.00
_cell.angle_beta   90.00
_cell.angle_gamma   90.00
#
_symmetry.space_group_name_H-M   'P 1'
#
loop_
_entity.id
_entity.type
_entity.pdbx_description
1 polymer ?
#
loop_
_entity_poly.entity_id
_entity_poly.type
_entity_poly.pdbx_seq_one_letter_code
_entity_poly.pdbx_strand_id
1 'polypeptide(L)'
;MSGRFHIHYTVAEARAILPQLREWLDRLNHLRQRVAQNDASLAKLLEGGRDVGGEPANRQVIALSEFKQVLDEFQRREIQVKDLERGLVDFPTFVGGREVFLCWEKDEDDITHWHDLDSGYANREPLDE
;
A
#
# COMPACT_ATOMS: atom_id res chain seq x y z
N MET A 1 10.00 -20.54 13.68
CA MET A 1 10.75 -19.28 13.83
C MET A 1 9.73 -18.22 14.22
N SER A 2 9.87 -17.56 15.37
CA SER A 2 8.97 -16.45 15.75
C SER A 2 9.55 -15.16 15.18
N GLY A 3 8.94 -14.65 14.11
CA GLY A 3 9.17 -13.31 13.59
C GLY A 3 8.15 -12.30 14.14
N ARG A 4 8.36 -11.01 13.88
CA ARG A 4 7.42 -9.90 14.08
C ARG A 4 6.16 -10.05 13.23
N PHE A 5 6.30 -10.70 12.07
CA PHE A 5 5.23 -11.00 11.13
C PHE A 5 4.81 -12.47 11.23
N HIS A 6 3.56 -12.77 10.88
CA HIS A 6 3.02 -14.12 10.82
C HIS A 6 3.11 -14.71 9.41
N ILE A 7 3.19 -13.85 8.39
CA ILE A 7 3.31 -14.22 6.98
C ILE A 7 4.68 -13.78 6.49
N HIS A 8 5.41 -14.72 5.88
CA HIS A 8 6.69 -14.45 5.24
C HIS A 8 6.66 -14.97 3.81
N TYR A 9 7.16 -14.16 2.89
CA TYR A 9 7.18 -14.45 1.46
C TYR A 9 8.56 -14.94 1.04
N THR A 10 8.60 -15.98 0.22
CA THR A 10 9.76 -16.20 -0.65
C THR A 10 9.80 -15.13 -1.74
N VAL A 11 10.98 -14.90 -2.34
CA VAL A 11 11.09 -13.98 -3.49
C VAL A 11 10.16 -14.40 -4.63
N ALA A 12 10.00 -15.70 -4.88
CA ALA A 12 9.10 -16.22 -5.91
C ALA A 12 7.62 -15.92 -5.61
N GLU A 13 7.17 -16.07 -4.35
CA GLU A 13 5.80 -15.75 -3.96
C GLU A 13 5.52 -14.24 -4.04
N ALA A 14 6.48 -13.42 -3.60
CA ALA A 14 6.38 -11.97 -3.69
C ALA A 14 6.32 -11.52 -5.17
N ARG A 15 7.17 -12.10 -6.03
CA ARG A 15 7.13 -11.90 -7.49
C ARG A 15 5.78 -12.27 -8.10
N ALA A 16 5.18 -13.38 -7.68
CA ALA A 16 3.93 -13.87 -8.24
C ALA A 16 2.75 -12.91 -7.99
N ILE A 17 2.78 -12.10 -6.92
CA ILE A 17 1.71 -11.15 -6.61
C ILE A 17 1.88 -9.78 -7.29
N LEU A 18 3.07 -9.49 -7.84
CA LEU A 18 3.41 -8.19 -8.41
C LEU A 18 2.41 -7.63 -9.43
N PRO A 19 1.83 -8.43 -10.36
CA PRO A 19 0.81 -7.93 -11.27
C PRO A 19 -0.45 -7.45 -10.54
N GLN A 20 -0.95 -8.26 -9.59
CA GLN A 20 -2.13 -7.91 -8.79
C GLN A 20 -1.85 -6.69 -7.90
N LEU A 21 -0.62 -6.57 -7.40
CA LEU A 21 -0.21 -5.48 -6.54
C LEU A 21 -0.20 -4.14 -7.28
N ARG A 22 0.21 -4.12 -8.55
CA ARG A 22 0.11 -2.93 -9.42
C ARG A 22 -1.33 -2.47 -9.55
N GLU A 23 -2.25 -3.38 -9.80
CA GLU A 23 -3.69 -3.06 -9.91
C GLU A 23 -4.24 -2.48 -8.61
N TRP A 24 -3.87 -3.04 -7.46
CA TRP A 24 -4.28 -2.51 -6.16
C TRP A 24 -3.69 -1.14 -5.86
N LEU A 25 -2.41 -0.92 -6.13
CA LEU A 25 -1.75 0.38 -5.97
C LEU A 25 -2.37 1.44 -6.88
N ASP A 26 -2.68 1.09 -8.13
CA ASP A 26 -3.40 1.96 -9.05
C ASP A 26 -4.79 2.31 -8.52
N ARG A 27 -5.52 1.30 -8.07
CA ARG A 27 -6.85 1.52 -7.49
C ARG A 27 -6.80 2.40 -6.25
N LEU A 28 -5.83 2.20 -5.36
CA LEU A 28 -5.62 3.06 -4.18
C LEU A 28 -5.31 4.50 -4.58
N ASN A 29 -4.45 4.72 -5.58
CA ASN A 29 -4.15 6.07 -6.06
C ASN A 29 -5.37 6.78 -6.65
N HIS A 30 -6.16 6.08 -7.47
CA HIS A 30 -7.42 6.62 -8.00
C HIS A 30 -8.42 6.95 -6.88
N LEU A 31 -8.57 6.06 -5.90
CA LEU A 31 -9.45 6.26 -4.76
C LEU A 31 -9.00 7.42 -3.88
N ARG A 32 -7.69 7.56 -3.64
CA ARG A 32 -7.10 8.70 -2.93
C ARG A 32 -7.44 10.02 -3.60
N GLN A 33 -7.31 10.09 -4.92
CA GLN A 33 -7.70 11.28 -5.69
C GLN A 33 -9.21 11.57 -5.58
N ARG A 34 -10.06 10.53 -5.67
CA ARG A 34 -11.51 10.67 -5.50
C ARG A 34 -11.89 11.19 -4.11
N VAL A 35 -11.27 10.66 -3.05
CA VAL A 35 -11.46 11.12 -1.66
C VAL A 35 -11.08 12.59 -1.54
N ALA A 36 -9.91 12.99 -2.04
CA ALA A 36 -9.47 14.38 -1.99
C ALA A 36 -10.39 15.35 -2.77
N GLN A 37 -10.89 14.92 -3.94
CA GLN A 37 -11.83 15.70 -4.75
C GLN A 37 -13.19 15.86 -4.06
N ASN A 38 -13.68 14.79 -3.44
CA ASN A 38 -14.91 14.82 -2.65
C ASN A 38 -14.77 15.74 -1.44
N ASP A 39 -13.67 15.66 -0.69
CA ASP A 39 -13.40 16.54 0.46
C ASP A 39 -13.36 18.01 0.04
N ALA A 40 -12.65 18.33 -1.05
CA ALA A 40 -12.62 19.69 -1.59
C ALA A 40 -14.02 20.18 -2.02
N SER A 41 -14.85 19.29 -2.56
CA SER A 41 -16.23 19.61 -2.96
C SER A 41 -17.13 19.84 -1.75
N LEU A 42 -16.99 19.02 -0.70
CA LEU A 42 -17.71 19.16 0.56
C LEU A 42 -17.33 20.46 1.28
N ALA A 43 -16.04 20.79 1.34
CA ALA A 43 -15.57 22.03 1.93
C ALA A 43 -16.21 23.27 1.28
N LYS A 44 -16.26 23.32 -0.06
CA LYS A 44 -16.92 24.42 -0.80
C LYS A 44 -18.42 24.54 -0.49
N LEU A 45 -19.12 23.41 -0.30
CA LEU A 45 -20.53 23.42 0.05
C LEU A 45 -20.75 23.97 1.47
N LEU A 46 -19.89 23.57 2.42
CA LEU A 46 -19.92 24.07 3.79
C LEU A 46 -19.63 25.57 3.86
N GLU A 47 -18.60 26.04 3.14
CA GLU A 47 -18.29 27.48 3.04
C GLU A 47 -19.46 28.29 2.47
N GLY A 48 -20.21 27.71 1.53
CA GLY A 48 -21.43 28.29 0.98
C GLY A 48 -22.66 28.19 1.88
N GLY A 49 -22.53 27.68 3.11
CA GLY A 49 -23.63 27.50 4.06
C GLY A 49 -24.67 26.46 3.64
N ARG A 50 -24.30 25.53 2.74
CA ARG A 50 -25.21 24.49 2.23
C ARG A 50 -25.16 23.25 3.11
N ASP A 51 -26.29 22.54 3.17
CA ASP A 51 -26.31 21.19 3.72
C ASP A 51 -25.46 20.26 2.84
N VAL A 52 -24.58 19.50 3.49
CA VAL A 52 -23.66 18.52 2.86
C VAL A 52 -24.14 17.09 3.01
N GLY A 53 -25.26 16.87 3.71
CA GLY A 53 -25.91 15.58 3.81
C GLY A 53 -26.36 15.02 2.46
N GLY A 54 -26.78 13.74 2.47
CA GLY A 54 -27.27 13.07 1.28
C GLY A 54 -26.16 12.64 0.32
N GLU A 55 -26.31 12.96 -0.96
CA GLU A 55 -25.46 12.42 -2.03
C GLU A 55 -23.97 12.77 -1.88
N PRO A 56 -23.56 14.01 -1.56
CA PRO A 56 -22.15 14.36 -1.38
C PRO A 56 -21.48 13.58 -0.25
N ALA A 57 -22.12 13.50 0.92
CA ALA A 57 -21.64 12.71 2.05
C ALA A 57 -21.58 11.21 1.72
N ASN A 58 -22.61 10.67 1.04
CA ASN A 58 -22.64 9.27 0.64
C ASN A 58 -21.51 8.92 -0.33
N ARG A 59 -21.23 9.77 -1.34
CA ARG A 59 -20.08 9.58 -2.24
C ARG A 59 -18.76 9.50 -1.48
N GLN A 60 -18.59 10.33 -0.44
CA GLN A 60 -17.37 10.32 0.34
C GLN A 60 -17.22 9.06 1.20
N VAL A 61 -18.29 8.64 1.87
CA VAL A 61 -18.30 7.39 2.65
C VAL A 61 -18.01 6.18 1.76
N ILE A 62 -18.61 6.10 0.56
CA ILE A 62 -18.34 5.03 -0.39
C ILE A 62 -16.87 5.02 -0.82
N ALA A 63 -16.30 6.16 -1.21
CA ALA A 63 -14.90 6.24 -1.63
C ALA A 63 -13.92 5.83 -0.51
N LEU A 64 -14.17 6.26 0.72
CA LEU A 64 -13.39 5.85 1.89
C LEU A 64 -13.52 4.35 2.19
N SER A 65 -14.73 3.80 2.08
CA SER A 65 -14.97 2.36 2.26
C SER A 65 -14.24 1.54 1.19
N GLU A 66 -14.30 1.94 -0.07
CA GLU A 66 -13.56 1.30 -1.16
C GLU A 66 -12.04 1.37 -0.93
N PHE A 67 -11.53 2.53 -0.50
CA PHE A 67 -10.11 2.71 -0.19
C PHE A 67 -9.66 1.79 0.94
N LYS A 68 -10.44 1.73 2.03
CA LYS A 68 -10.19 0.84 3.16
C LYS A 68 -10.18 -0.62 2.74
N GLN A 69 -11.14 -1.06 1.92
CA GLN A 69 -11.21 -2.45 1.46
C GLN A 69 -9.94 -2.88 0.73
N VAL A 70 -9.38 -2.01 -0.13
CA VAL A 70 -8.13 -2.32 -0.82
C VAL A 70 -6.96 -2.35 0.15
N LEU A 71 -6.86 -1.40 1.11
CA LEU A 71 -5.83 -1.45 2.14
C LEU A 71 -5.92 -2.70 3.03
N ASP A 72 -7.13 -3.17 3.33
CA ASP A 72 -7.35 -4.39 4.11
C ASP A 72 -6.76 -5.62 3.37
N GLU A 73 -6.69 -5.62 2.03
CA GLU A 73 -6.01 -6.70 1.27
C GLU A 73 -4.50 -6.73 1.53
N PHE A 74 -3.85 -5.57 1.65
CA PHE A 74 -2.42 -5.48 2.02
C PHE A 74 -2.21 -5.93 3.47
N GLN A 75 -3.04 -5.45 4.40
CA GLN A 75 -2.93 -5.78 5.82
C GLN A 75 -3.10 -7.27 6.09
N ARG A 76 -4.09 -7.92 5.46
CA ARG A 76 -4.32 -9.38 5.59
C ARG A 76 -3.16 -10.23 5.08
N ARG A 77 -2.33 -9.66 4.21
CA ARG A 77 -1.14 -10.26 3.62
C ARG A 77 0.14 -9.81 4.34
N GLU A 78 0.03 -8.94 5.34
CA GLU A 78 1.16 -8.30 6.02
C GLU A 78 2.14 -7.57 5.07
N ILE A 79 1.68 -7.20 3.87
CA ILE A 79 2.42 -6.36 2.93
C ILE A 79 2.28 -4.91 3.40
N GLN A 80 3.40 -4.22 3.60
CA GLN A 80 3.36 -2.83 4.05
C GLN A 80 3.41 -1.88 2.87
N VAL A 81 2.45 -0.97 2.79
CA VAL A 81 2.53 0.18 1.87
C VAL A 81 3.33 1.29 2.56
N LYS A 82 4.54 1.58 2.06
CA LYS A 82 5.45 2.57 2.65
C LYS A 82 5.27 3.94 2.05
N ASP A 83 5.03 3.98 0.74
CA ASP A 83 4.74 5.20 0.00
C ASP A 83 3.73 4.86 -1.10
N LEU A 84 2.50 5.35 -0.95
CA LEU A 84 1.45 5.07 -1.93
C LEU A 84 1.64 5.84 -3.24
N GLU A 85 2.25 7.03 -3.21
CA GLU A 85 2.43 7.84 -4.41
C GLU A 85 3.45 7.21 -5.35
N ARG A 86 4.56 6.73 -4.78
CA ARG A 86 5.59 5.97 -5.49
C ARG A 86 5.18 4.52 -5.74
N GLY A 87 4.24 4.00 -4.95
CA GLY A 87 3.90 2.58 -4.93
C GLY A 87 5.00 1.72 -4.35
N LEU A 88 5.67 2.23 -3.31
CA LEU A 88 6.69 1.53 -2.54
C LEU A 88 6.04 0.62 -1.50
N VAL A 89 6.42 -0.66 -1.53
CA VAL A 89 5.89 -1.67 -0.62
C VAL A 89 6.98 -2.62 -0.11
N ASP A 90 6.75 -3.13 1.10
CA ASP A 90 7.64 -4.07 1.78
C ASP A 90 6.91 -5.40 2.02
N PHE A 91 7.57 -6.52 1.72
CA PHE A 91 7.12 -7.87 2.04
C PHE A 91 7.97 -8.47 3.16
N PRO A 92 7.38 -8.95 4.27
CA PRO A 92 8.15 -9.67 5.26
C PRO A 92 8.75 -10.96 4.65
N THR A 93 10.01 -11.26 4.93
CA THR A 93 10.69 -12.46 4.47
C THR A 93 11.74 -12.92 5.48
N PHE A 94 12.38 -14.06 5.21
CA PHE A 94 13.59 -14.50 5.90
C PHE A 94 14.77 -14.60 4.92
N VAL A 95 15.88 -13.92 5.24
CA VAL A 95 17.17 -14.06 4.55
C VAL A 95 18.21 -14.53 5.57
N GLY A 96 18.85 -15.68 5.32
CA GLY A 96 19.85 -16.23 6.24
C GLY A 96 19.33 -16.49 7.67
N GLY A 97 18.03 -16.76 7.83
CA GLY A 97 17.39 -16.94 9.14
C GLY A 97 17.09 -15.65 9.91
N ARG A 98 17.36 -14.48 9.32
CA ARG A 98 16.96 -13.17 9.83
C ARG A 98 15.68 -12.71 9.15
N GLU A 99 14.76 -12.18 9.94
CA GLU A 99 13.55 -11.57 9.41
C GLU A 99 13.88 -10.19 8.85
N VAL A 100 13.52 -9.94 7.60
CA VAL A 100 13.83 -8.72 6.86
C VAL A 100 12.66 -8.38 5.94
N PHE A 101 12.73 -7.25 5.23
CA PHE A 101 11.77 -6.90 4.20
C PHE A 101 12.38 -7.04 2.80
N LEU A 102 11.67 -7.69 1.88
CA LEU A 102 11.87 -7.45 0.46
C LEU A 102 11.20 -6.13 0.12
N CYS A 103 11.90 -5.26 -0.62
CA CYS A 103 11.33 -3.99 -1.02
C CYS A 103 11.14 -3.95 -2.53
N TRP A 104 10.02 -3.37 -2.96
CA TRP A 104 9.69 -3.20 -4.36
C TRP A 104 8.93 -1.89 -4.60
N GLU A 105 9.26 -1.19 -5.67
CA GLU A 105 8.55 0.01 -6.13
C GLU A 105 7.80 -0.28 -7.43
N LYS A 106 6.64 0.36 -7.61
CA LYS A 106 5.71 0.06 -8.72
C LYS A 106 6.34 0.06 -10.11
N ASP A 107 7.29 0.96 -10.33
CA ASP A 107 7.97 1.16 -11.61
C ASP A 107 9.17 0.21 -11.81
N GLU A 108 9.53 -0.60 -10.81
CA GLU A 108 10.54 -1.66 -10.94
C GLU A 108 9.91 -2.92 -11.54
N ASP A 109 10.58 -3.55 -12.49
CA ASP A 109 10.10 -4.79 -13.11
C ASP A 109 10.10 -5.98 -12.14
N ASP A 110 11.03 -5.98 -11.18
CA ASP A 110 11.27 -7.10 -10.29
C ASP A 110 11.75 -6.68 -8.89
N ILE A 111 11.63 -7.59 -7.93
CA ILE A 111 12.15 -7.45 -6.57
C ILE A 111 13.64 -7.79 -6.60
N THR A 112 14.47 -6.79 -6.34
CA THR A 112 15.94 -6.90 -6.45
C THR A 112 16.67 -6.60 -5.14
N HIS A 113 15.98 -6.05 -4.15
CA HIS A 113 16.60 -5.61 -2.91
C HIS A 113 15.78 -6.01 -1.67
N TRP A 114 16.47 -6.10 -0.56
CA TRP A 114 15.90 -6.27 0.77
C TRP A 114 16.50 -5.25 1.74
N HIS A 115 15.87 -5.06 2.90
CA HIS A 115 16.44 -4.28 4.00
C HIS A 115 15.98 -4.84 5.36
N ASP A 116 16.76 -4.60 6.40
CA ASP A 116 16.40 -4.97 7.78
C ASP A 116 15.09 -4.30 8.24
N LEU A 117 14.39 -4.94 9.18
CA LEU A 117 13.09 -4.42 9.69
C LEU A 117 13.19 -3.03 10.33
N ASP A 118 14.33 -2.72 10.93
CA ASP A 118 14.60 -1.46 11.60
C ASP A 118 15.41 -0.48 10.73
N SER A 119 15.90 -0.94 9.57
CA SER A 119 16.56 -0.07 8.59
C SER A 119 15.53 0.45 7.59
N GLY A 120 15.65 1.71 7.18
CA GLY A 120 14.80 2.28 6.14
C GLY A 120 15.27 1.85 4.75
N TYR A 121 14.41 2.05 3.74
CA TYR A 121 14.67 1.80 2.32
C TYR A 121 16.03 2.33 1.78
N ALA A 122 16.57 3.39 2.39
CA ALA A 122 17.87 3.97 2.02
C ALA A 122 19.06 3.01 2.25
N ASN A 123 18.91 2.01 3.12
CA ASN A 123 19.94 1.04 3.47
C ASN A 123 19.63 -0.34 2.87
N ARG A 124 19.14 -0.37 1.64
CA ARG A 124 18.79 -1.61 0.94
C ARG A 124 20.02 -2.35 0.46
N GLU A 125 20.00 -3.66 0.58
CA GLU A 125 21.01 -4.59 0.11
C GLU A 125 20.44 -5.37 -1.10
N PRO A 126 21.25 -5.65 -2.12
CA PRO A 126 20.82 -6.48 -3.24
C PRO A 126 20.49 -7.90 -2.76
N LEU A 127 19.55 -8.55 -3.43
CA LEU A 127 19.37 -9.99 -3.29
C LEU A 127 20.53 -10.70 -3.99
N ASP A 128 21.23 -11.57 -3.26
CA ASP A 128 22.21 -12.48 -3.85
C ASP A 128 21.48 -13.45 -4.80
N GLU A 129 22.09 -13.76 -5.96
CA GLU A 129 21.55 -14.73 -6.94
C GLU A 129 21.47 -16.17 -6.40
#